data_AF-A0A961HWR5-F1
#
_entry.id   AF-A0A961HWR5-F1
#
_cell.length_a   1.000
_cell.length_b   1.000
_cell.length_c   1.000
_cell.angle_alpha   90.00
_cell.angle_beta   90.00
_cell.angle_gamma   90.00
#
_symmetry.space_group_name_H-M   'P 1'
#
loop_
_entity.id
_entity.type
_entity.pdbx_description
1 polymer ?
#
loop_
_entity_poly.entity_id
_entity_poly.type
_entity_poly.pdbx_seq_one_letter_code
_entity_poly.pdbx_strand_id
1 'polypeptide(L)'
;NPIKTGLLSTAIDAYLSSGSEILIVPLALSYENVPEDAEFCGAARKTNFNEFIKTRTRVYLDVCEPIHVSRHIHLDDPTAAIAYQITSAWRKGLRILPNQVIARLLNDNDHAIEHKAIYNMVDEFVHLNPGNYLTRDTDRIVKMGVKILKGRKFIKTGKGVIRSEQPGFIEYYAGMTPEESI
;
A
#
# COMPACT_ATOMS: atom_id res chain seq x y z
N ASN A 1 6.37 11.18 4.57
CA ASN A 1 6.34 12.58 4.07
C ASN A 1 5.26 13.37 4.76
N PRO A 2 5.56 14.57 5.28
CA PRO A 2 4.54 15.43 5.90
C PRO A 2 3.53 15.91 4.85
N ILE A 3 2.25 15.97 5.24
CA ILE A 3 1.18 16.53 4.42
C ILE A 3 1.45 18.03 4.23
N LYS A 4 1.27 18.55 3.00
CA LYS A 4 1.35 19.99 2.75
C LYS A 4 0.27 20.71 3.56
N THR A 5 0.68 21.36 4.63
CA THR A 5 -0.17 22.02 5.62
C THR A 5 -0.98 23.20 5.04
N GLY A 6 -0.51 23.80 3.94
CA GLY A 6 -1.19 24.95 3.31
C GLY A 6 -2.60 24.68 2.77
N LEU A 7 -2.93 23.43 2.42
CA LEU A 7 -4.32 23.08 2.04
C LEU A 7 -5.21 22.91 3.28
N LEU A 8 -4.64 22.48 4.40
CA LEU A 8 -5.35 22.27 5.65
C LEU A 8 -5.64 23.60 6.34
N SER A 9 -4.70 24.56 6.28
CA SER A 9 -4.95 25.93 6.75
C SER A 9 -6.10 26.59 5.98
N THR A 10 -6.15 26.43 4.65
CA THR A 10 -7.27 26.94 3.83
C THR A 10 -8.61 26.32 4.25
N ALA A 11 -8.63 25.03 4.60
CA ALA A 11 -9.84 24.38 5.10
C ALA A 11 -10.27 24.94 6.46
N ILE A 12 -9.33 25.29 7.34
CA ILE A 12 -9.63 25.93 8.62
C ILE A 12 -10.15 27.35 8.41
N ASP A 13 -9.48 28.15 7.58
CA ASP A 13 -9.88 29.53 7.28
C ASP A 13 -11.26 29.59 6.63
N ALA A 14 -11.55 28.65 5.72
CA ALA A 14 -12.86 28.55 5.09
C ALA A 14 -13.97 28.20 6.10
N TYR A 15 -13.67 27.35 7.10
CA TYR A 15 -14.61 27.06 8.18
C TYR A 15 -14.86 28.31 9.04
N LEU A 16 -13.79 29.00 9.46
CA LEU A 16 -13.87 30.19 10.33
C LEU A 16 -14.60 31.35 9.66
N SER A 17 -14.42 31.54 8.34
CA SER A 17 -15.04 32.63 7.58
C SER A 17 -16.50 32.36 7.22
N SER A 18 -16.86 31.12 6.90
CA SER A 18 -18.21 30.78 6.46
C SER A 18 -19.15 30.32 7.58
N GLY A 19 -18.61 29.84 8.70
CA GLY A 19 -19.37 29.15 9.75
C GLY A 19 -19.99 27.82 9.30
N SER A 20 -19.72 27.39 8.06
CA SER A 20 -20.20 26.12 7.51
C SER A 20 -19.20 25.01 7.81
N GLU A 21 -19.71 23.82 8.16
CA GLU A 21 -18.85 22.66 8.41
C GLU A 21 -18.05 22.30 7.16
N ILE A 22 -16.75 22.03 7.34
CA ILE A 22 -15.87 21.56 6.29
C ILE A 22 -15.42 20.14 6.63
N LEU A 23 -15.65 19.24 5.68
CA LEU A 23 -15.24 17.85 5.79
C LEU A 23 -14.02 17.60 4.92
N ILE A 24 -13.00 17.00 5.52
CA ILE A 24 -11.86 16.46 4.80
C ILE A 24 -12.08 14.95 4.69
N VAL A 25 -12.14 14.43 3.46
CA VAL A 25 -12.37 13.00 3.21
C VAL A 25 -11.07 12.37 2.71
N PRO A 26 -10.33 11.63 3.56
CA PRO A 26 -9.11 10.97 3.11
C PRO A 26 -9.43 9.83 2.15
N LEU A 27 -8.68 9.76 1.05
CA LEU A 27 -8.76 8.67 0.08
C LEU A 27 -7.48 7.85 0.12
N ALA A 28 -7.58 6.55 0.36
CA ALA A 28 -6.44 5.63 0.29
C ALA A 28 -6.47 4.89 -1.06
N LEU A 29 -5.32 4.86 -1.75
CA LEU A 29 -5.17 4.22 -3.06
C LEU A 29 -4.12 3.11 -2.96
N SER A 30 -4.56 1.87 -3.14
CA SER A 30 -3.67 0.70 -3.23
C SER A 30 -3.53 0.24 -4.67
N TYR A 31 -2.32 0.30 -5.19
CA TYR A 31 -1.98 -0.10 -6.55
C TYR A 31 -1.47 -1.54 -6.57
N GLU A 32 -2.08 -2.39 -7.40
CA GLU A 32 -1.57 -3.75 -7.60
C GLU A 32 -0.16 -3.74 -8.20
N ASN A 33 0.11 -2.86 -9.17
CA ASN A 33 1.47 -2.48 -9.53
C ASN A 33 1.61 -0.96 -9.60
N VAL A 34 2.72 -0.45 -9.07
CA VAL A 34 3.07 0.97 -9.15
C VAL A 34 3.73 1.25 -10.51
N PRO A 35 3.21 2.21 -11.31
CA PRO A 35 3.79 2.53 -12.62
C PRO A 35 5.24 2.98 -12.57
N GLU A 36 5.62 3.67 -11.50
CA GLU A 36 6.94 4.24 -11.24
C GLU A 36 7.89 3.27 -10.51
N ASP A 37 7.49 2.00 -10.29
CA ASP A 37 8.30 1.04 -9.53
C ASP A 37 9.71 0.83 -10.13
N ALA A 38 9.84 0.86 -11.45
CA ALA A 38 11.13 0.77 -12.13
C ALA A 38 12.06 1.94 -11.79
N GLU A 39 11.53 3.16 -11.70
CA GLU A 39 12.29 4.34 -11.33
C GLU A 39 12.73 4.28 -9.87
N PHE A 40 11.80 3.90 -8.98
CA PHE A 40 12.10 3.75 -7.54
C PHE A 40 13.09 2.62 -7.25
N CYS A 41 13.08 1.55 -8.06
CA CYS A 41 14.02 0.44 -7.92
C CYS A 41 15.33 0.65 -8.69
N GLY A 42 15.57 1.84 -9.27
CA GLY A 42 16.79 2.15 -10.00
C GLY A 42 16.98 1.35 -11.31
N ALA A 43 15.91 0.71 -11.81
CA ALA A 43 15.95 0.07 -13.11
C ALA A 43 15.97 1.17 -14.17
N ALA A 44 16.99 1.19 -15.02
CA ALA A 44 17.31 2.26 -15.99
C ALA A 44 16.27 2.40 -17.14
N ARG A 45 14.99 2.51 -16.82
CA ARG A 45 13.87 2.58 -17.74
C ARG A 45 13.09 3.85 -17.44
N LYS A 46 13.09 4.78 -18.40
CA LYS A 46 12.31 6.01 -18.27
C LYS A 46 10.83 5.68 -18.29
N THR A 47 10.16 6.01 -17.19
CA THR A 47 8.71 6.00 -17.02
C THR A 47 8.09 6.83 -18.14
N ASN A 48 7.27 6.20 -18.98
CA ASN A 48 6.58 6.85 -20.09
C ASN A 48 5.14 6.38 -20.17
N PHE A 49 4.29 7.10 -20.91
CA PHE A 49 2.86 6.81 -20.98
C PHE A 49 2.54 5.41 -21.51
N ASN A 50 3.34 4.87 -22.43
CA ASN A 50 3.17 3.50 -22.90
C ASN A 50 3.52 2.47 -21.83
N GLU A 51 4.52 2.76 -21.01
CA GLU A 51 4.86 1.94 -19.84
C GLU A 51 3.73 2.00 -18.82
N PHE A 52 3.20 3.19 -18.52
CA PHE A 52 2.01 3.37 -17.68
C PHE A 52 0.79 2.57 -18.16
N ILE A 53 0.50 2.57 -19.47
CA ILE A 53 -0.61 1.78 -20.03
C ILE A 53 -0.34 0.27 -19.89
N LYS A 54 0.90 -0.18 -20.12
CA LYS A 54 1.28 -1.60 -20.01
C LYS A 54 1.32 -2.10 -18.58
N THR A 55 1.64 -1.23 -17.63
CA THR A 55 1.64 -1.51 -16.19
C THR A 55 0.31 -1.18 -15.54
N ARG A 56 -0.68 -0.68 -16.31
CA ARG A 56 -2.00 -0.31 -15.81
C ARG A 56 -2.63 -1.52 -15.13
N THR A 57 -2.89 -1.36 -13.84
CA THR A 57 -3.42 -2.43 -12.99
C THR A 57 -4.70 -2.02 -12.30
N ARG A 58 -5.22 -2.96 -11.52
CA ARG A 58 -6.28 -2.70 -10.56
C ARG A 58 -5.76 -1.73 -9.50
N VAL A 59 -6.52 -0.67 -9.33
CA VAL A 59 -6.36 0.29 -8.23
C VAL A 59 -7.55 0.11 -7.32
N TYR A 60 -7.29 -0.05 -6.03
CA TYR A 60 -8.32 -0.13 -5.01
C TYR A 60 -8.38 1.22 -4.31
N LEU A 61 -9.58 1.80 -4.29
CA LEU A 61 -9.86 3.07 -3.62
C LEU A 61 -10.68 2.77 -2.37
N ASP A 62 -10.20 3.24 -1.23
CA ASP A 62 -10.94 3.25 0.02
C ASP A 62 -11.21 4.70 0.44
N VAL A 63 -12.49 4.99 0.60
CA VAL A 63 -12.97 6.27 1.15
C VAL A 63 -12.94 6.14 2.66
N CYS A 64 -12.06 6.88 3.33
CA CYS A 64 -11.91 6.82 4.76
C CYS A 64 -12.98 7.67 5.47
N GLU A 65 -13.06 7.53 6.80
CA GLU A 65 -13.97 8.34 7.60
C GLU A 65 -13.71 9.85 7.40
N PRO A 66 -14.77 10.64 7.14
CA PRO A 66 -14.63 12.09 7.05
C PRO A 66 -14.14 12.71 8.36
N ILE A 67 -13.19 13.63 8.22
CA ILE A 67 -12.64 14.44 9.31
C ILE A 67 -13.38 15.77 9.32
N HIS A 68 -14.05 16.05 10.43
CA HIS A 68 -14.76 17.31 10.66
C HIS A 68 -13.77 18.38 11.15
N VAL A 69 -13.63 19.48 10.41
CA VAL A 69 -12.70 20.56 10.79
C VAL A 69 -13.10 21.17 12.13
N SER A 70 -14.39 21.31 12.41
CA SER A 70 -14.90 21.88 13.67
C SER A 70 -14.41 21.15 14.93
N ARG A 71 -14.09 19.85 14.83
CA ARG A 71 -13.57 19.05 15.95
C ARG A 71 -12.12 19.39 16.32
N HIS A 72 -11.44 20.21 15.55
CA HIS A 72 -10.00 20.45 15.69
C HIS A 72 -9.65 21.92 15.94
N ILE A 73 -10.56 22.85 15.64
CA ILE A 73 -10.31 24.31 15.73
C ILE A 73 -9.90 24.82 17.11
N HIS A 74 -10.22 24.07 18.17
CA HIS A 74 -9.95 24.43 19.56
C HIS A 74 -8.60 23.90 20.06
N LEU A 75 -7.89 23.12 19.25
CA LEU A 75 -6.58 22.58 19.57
C LEU A 75 -5.49 23.63 19.31
N ASP A 76 -4.35 23.49 19.99
CA ASP A 76 -3.21 24.42 19.83
C ASP A 76 -2.66 24.45 18.39
N ASP A 77 -2.66 23.31 17.71
CA ASP A 77 -2.35 23.20 16.28
C ASP A 77 -3.40 22.32 15.57
N PRO A 78 -4.50 22.95 15.09
CA PRO A 78 -5.56 22.23 14.37
C PRO A 78 -5.05 21.59 13.08
N THR A 79 -4.06 22.22 12.43
CA THR A 79 -3.50 21.74 11.16
C THR A 79 -2.74 20.43 11.35
N ALA A 80 -1.87 20.37 12.36
CA ALA A 80 -1.15 19.16 12.71
C ALA A 80 -2.09 18.04 13.15
N ALA A 81 -3.12 18.35 13.93
CA ALA A 81 -4.10 17.37 14.39
C ALA A 81 -4.87 16.73 13.22
N ILE A 82 -5.34 17.54 12.27
CA ILE A 82 -6.00 17.07 11.06
C ILE A 82 -5.03 16.24 10.21
N ALA A 83 -3.78 16.70 10.01
CA ALA A 83 -2.77 15.97 9.26
C ALA A 83 -2.48 14.59 9.86
N TYR A 84 -2.44 14.49 11.19
CA TYR A 84 -2.30 13.22 11.89
C TYR A 84 -3.48 12.28 11.63
N GLN A 85 -4.72 12.79 11.70
CA GLN A 85 -5.90 11.97 11.41
C GLN A 85 -5.93 11.49 9.96
N ILE A 86 -5.57 12.34 8.99
CA ILE A 86 -5.44 11.92 7.57
C ILE A 86 -4.42 10.79 7.44
N THR A 87 -3.26 10.93 8.08
CA THR A 87 -2.19 9.91 8.01
C THR A 87 -2.64 8.59 8.64
N SER A 88 -3.33 8.66 9.79
CA SER A 88 -3.89 7.48 10.47
C SER A 88 -4.98 6.81 9.63
N ALA A 89 -5.87 7.60 9.02
CA ALA A 89 -6.90 7.13 8.12
C ALA A 89 -6.31 6.41 6.90
N TRP A 90 -5.29 7.00 6.26
CA TRP A 90 -4.59 6.34 5.15
C TRP A 90 -3.91 5.05 5.56
N ARG A 91 -3.21 5.01 6.69
CA ARG A 91 -2.58 3.77 7.19
C ARG A 91 -3.58 2.64 7.39
N LYS A 92 -4.77 2.95 7.93
CA LYS A 92 -5.86 1.97 8.09
C LYS A 92 -6.54 1.61 6.76
N GLY A 93 -6.69 2.59 5.88
CA GLY A 93 -7.39 2.45 4.60
C GLY A 93 -6.57 1.74 3.52
N LEU A 94 -5.25 1.82 3.56
CA LEU A 94 -4.38 1.15 2.58
C LEU A 94 -4.58 -0.36 2.61
N ARG A 95 -5.05 -0.90 1.49
CA ARG A 95 -5.20 -2.34 1.33
C ARG A 95 -3.88 -3.04 1.16
N ILE A 96 -3.71 -4.14 1.88
CA ILE A 96 -2.63 -5.11 1.70
C ILE A 96 -3.04 -6.07 0.56
N LEU A 97 -2.23 -6.10 -0.49
CA LEU A 97 -2.51 -6.83 -1.72
C LEU A 97 -1.78 -8.18 -1.77
N PRO A 98 -2.33 -9.19 -2.46
CA PRO A 98 -1.73 -10.52 -2.54
C PRO A 98 -0.25 -10.55 -2.96
N ASN A 99 0.13 -9.75 -3.96
CA ASN A 99 1.52 -9.69 -4.43
C ASN A 99 2.47 -9.08 -3.39
N GLN A 100 2.00 -8.16 -2.55
CA GLN A 100 2.80 -7.56 -1.48
C GLN A 100 3.06 -8.58 -0.37
N VAL A 101 2.07 -9.41 -0.02
CA VAL A 101 2.25 -10.53 0.93
C VAL A 101 3.28 -11.52 0.41
N ILE A 102 3.15 -11.96 -0.85
CA ILE A 102 4.12 -12.89 -1.44
C ILE A 102 5.52 -12.27 -1.53
N ALA A 103 5.61 -10.98 -1.87
CA ALA A 103 6.88 -10.26 -1.89
C ALA A 103 7.53 -10.19 -0.51
N ARG A 104 6.76 -9.86 0.54
CA ARG A 104 7.24 -9.87 1.94
C ARG A 104 7.77 -11.24 2.34
N LEU A 105 7.00 -12.31 2.14
CA LEU A 105 7.46 -13.66 2.45
C LEU A 105 8.75 -14.02 1.72
N LEU A 106 8.85 -13.72 0.42
CA LEU A 106 10.08 -13.94 -0.34
C LEU A 106 11.25 -13.14 0.23
N ASN A 107 11.03 -11.86 0.55
CA ASN A 107 12.04 -10.99 1.12
C ASN A 107 12.59 -11.54 2.46
N ASP A 108 11.71 -12.08 3.29
CA ASP A 108 12.07 -12.60 4.62
C ASP A 108 12.71 -14.01 4.56
N ASN A 109 12.73 -14.65 3.39
CA ASN A 109 13.21 -16.02 3.18
C ASN A 109 14.26 -16.09 2.07
N ASP A 110 15.25 -15.19 2.11
CA ASP A 110 16.38 -15.15 1.16
C ASP A 110 15.95 -15.18 -0.33
N HIS A 111 14.81 -14.55 -0.62
CA HIS A 111 14.18 -14.49 -1.93
C HIS A 111 13.84 -15.85 -2.57
N ALA A 112 13.67 -16.91 -1.77
CA ALA A 112 13.29 -18.23 -2.25
C ALA A 112 12.41 -19.00 -1.26
N ILE A 113 11.27 -19.50 -1.73
CA ILE A 113 10.32 -20.28 -0.90
C ILE A 113 9.93 -21.57 -1.63
N GLU A 114 9.86 -22.67 -0.90
CA GLU A 114 9.24 -23.90 -1.40
C GLU A 114 7.74 -23.70 -1.65
N HIS A 115 7.26 -24.11 -2.82
CA HIS A 115 5.87 -23.92 -3.23
C HIS A 115 4.87 -24.61 -2.30
N LYS A 116 5.27 -25.67 -1.57
CA LYS A 116 4.41 -26.29 -0.56
C LYS A 116 4.34 -25.47 0.74
N ALA A 117 5.45 -24.84 1.13
CA ALA A 117 5.52 -24.05 2.36
C ALA A 117 4.75 -22.73 2.25
N ILE A 118 4.66 -22.14 1.05
CA ILE A 118 4.07 -20.79 0.86
C ILE A 118 2.63 -20.67 1.37
N TYR A 119 1.81 -21.74 1.29
CA TYR A 119 0.42 -21.70 1.75
C TYR A 119 0.35 -21.55 3.28
N ASN A 120 1.13 -22.35 4.01
CA ASN A 120 1.21 -22.26 5.46
C ASN A 120 1.78 -20.91 5.90
N MET A 121 2.81 -20.42 5.21
CA MET A 121 3.43 -19.12 5.51
C MET A 121 2.47 -17.95 5.28
N VAL A 122 1.66 -18.00 4.22
CA VAL A 122 0.63 -16.98 3.98
C VAL A 122 -0.45 -17.02 5.05
N ASP A 123 -0.91 -18.22 5.42
CA ASP A 123 -1.93 -18.40 6.46
C ASP A 123 -1.45 -17.83 7.81
N GLU A 124 -0.24 -18.19 8.22
CA GLU A 124 0.41 -17.68 9.41
C GLU A 124 0.62 -16.16 9.35
N PHE A 125 1.11 -15.63 8.22
CA PHE A 125 1.33 -14.20 8.04
C PHE A 125 0.03 -13.40 8.21
N VAL A 126 -1.06 -13.82 7.55
CA VAL A 126 -2.35 -13.13 7.61
C VAL A 126 -2.98 -13.23 9.00
N HIS A 127 -2.73 -14.33 9.71
CA HIS A 127 -3.19 -14.51 11.08
C HIS A 127 -2.46 -13.60 12.06
N LEU A 128 -1.13 -13.53 11.98
CA LEU A 128 -0.29 -12.77 12.91
C LEU A 128 -0.30 -11.26 12.63
N ASN A 129 -0.48 -10.85 11.37
CA ASN A 129 -0.40 -9.46 10.96
C ASN A 129 -1.80 -8.90 10.64
N PRO A 130 -2.48 -8.21 11.58
CA PRO A 130 -3.75 -7.60 11.29
C PRO A 130 -3.60 -6.45 10.28
N GLY A 131 -4.58 -6.32 9.37
CA GLY A 131 -4.57 -5.26 8.38
C GLY A 131 -5.78 -5.30 7.45
N ASN A 132 -5.86 -4.30 6.57
CA ASN A 132 -6.91 -4.18 5.56
C ASN A 132 -6.58 -5.04 4.33
N TYR A 133 -6.65 -6.37 4.44
CA TYR A 133 -6.34 -7.25 3.32
C TYR A 133 -7.43 -7.19 2.23
N LEU A 134 -7.01 -7.21 0.96
CA LEU A 134 -7.95 -7.39 -0.16
C LEU A 134 -8.75 -8.70 -0.04
N THR A 135 -8.10 -9.75 0.46
CA THR A 135 -8.68 -11.05 0.76
C THR A 135 -7.83 -11.70 1.85
N ARG A 136 -8.46 -12.42 2.77
CA ARG A 136 -7.77 -13.24 3.78
C ARG A 136 -7.71 -14.72 3.41
N ASP A 137 -8.34 -15.10 2.29
CA ASP A 137 -8.26 -16.47 1.77
C ASP A 137 -6.86 -16.78 1.24
N THR A 138 -6.15 -17.67 1.94
CA THR A 138 -4.77 -18.10 1.66
C THR A 138 -4.58 -18.54 0.21
N ASP A 139 -5.52 -19.33 -0.30
CA ASP A 139 -5.49 -19.88 -1.64
C ASP A 139 -5.52 -18.79 -2.72
N ARG A 140 -6.40 -17.81 -2.55
CA ARG A 140 -6.50 -16.63 -3.41
C ARG A 140 -5.28 -15.75 -3.30
N ILE A 141 -4.72 -15.56 -2.11
CA ILE A 141 -3.50 -14.76 -1.92
C ILE A 141 -2.35 -15.38 -2.71
N VAL A 142 -2.07 -16.66 -2.53
CA VAL A 142 -0.99 -17.35 -3.24
C VAL A 142 -1.21 -17.29 -4.75
N LYS A 143 -2.40 -17.69 -5.24
CA LYS A 143 -2.70 -17.73 -6.68
C LYS A 143 -2.60 -16.35 -7.33
N MET A 144 -3.18 -15.32 -6.72
CA MET A 144 -3.16 -13.96 -7.26
C MET A 144 -1.76 -13.33 -7.16
N GLY A 145 -1.12 -13.39 -5.99
CA GLY A 145 0.18 -12.78 -5.75
C GLY A 145 1.27 -13.34 -6.65
N VAL A 146 1.36 -14.68 -6.74
CA VAL A 146 2.33 -15.33 -7.64
C VAL A 146 2.03 -14.99 -9.11
N LYS A 147 0.76 -14.95 -9.52
CA LYS A 147 0.39 -14.59 -10.90
C LYS A 147 0.85 -13.17 -11.25
N ILE A 148 0.62 -12.20 -10.37
CA ILE A 148 0.99 -10.79 -10.57
C ILE A 148 2.51 -10.65 -10.67
N LEU A 149 3.25 -11.15 -9.67
CA LEU A 149 4.70 -11.04 -9.62
C LEU A 149 5.38 -11.77 -10.79
N LYS A 150 4.86 -12.94 -11.19
CA LYS A 150 5.35 -13.69 -12.36
C LYS A 150 5.04 -12.96 -13.67
N GLY A 151 3.86 -12.36 -13.80
CA GLY A 151 3.48 -11.54 -14.96
C GLY A 151 4.41 -10.35 -15.17
N ARG A 152 4.92 -9.78 -14.07
CA ARG A 152 5.94 -8.72 -14.07
C ARG A 152 7.38 -9.22 -14.22
N LYS A 153 7.60 -10.54 -14.26
CA LYS A 153 8.92 -11.19 -14.30
C LYS A 153 9.79 -10.84 -13.08
N PHE A 154 9.19 -10.54 -11.95
CA PHE A 154 9.90 -10.33 -10.68
C PHE A 154 10.25 -11.66 -10.01
N ILE A 155 9.47 -12.71 -10.28
CA ILE A 155 9.70 -14.06 -9.77
C ILE A 155 9.66 -15.10 -10.89
N LYS A 156 10.26 -16.24 -10.60
CA LYS A 156 10.16 -17.47 -11.38
C LYS A 156 9.71 -18.62 -10.50
N THR A 157 8.91 -19.52 -11.08
CA THR A 157 8.40 -20.72 -10.43
C THR A 157 8.96 -21.94 -11.16
N GLY A 158 9.68 -22.82 -10.47
CA GLY A 158 10.24 -24.03 -11.09
C GLY A 158 10.85 -24.97 -10.05
N LYS A 159 10.89 -26.28 -10.36
CA LYS A 159 11.43 -27.33 -9.46
C LYS A 159 10.82 -27.30 -8.04
N GLY A 160 9.54 -26.93 -7.92
CA GLY A 160 8.86 -26.82 -6.62
C GLY A 160 9.25 -25.59 -5.79
N VAL A 161 9.99 -24.63 -6.34
CA VAL A 161 10.44 -23.41 -5.66
C VAL A 161 9.94 -22.17 -6.39
N ILE A 162 9.60 -21.14 -5.61
CA ILE A 162 9.31 -19.79 -6.06
C ILE A 162 10.52 -18.94 -5.67
N ARG A 163 11.17 -18.31 -6.65
CA ARG A 163 12.39 -17.53 -6.44
C ARG A 163 12.29 -16.15 -7.09
N SER A 164 12.84 -15.13 -6.45
CA SER A 164 13.00 -13.80 -7.05
C SER A 164 14.03 -13.82 -8.17
N GLU A 165 13.70 -13.19 -9.29
CA GLU A 165 14.64 -12.84 -10.35
C GLU A 165 15.11 -11.39 -10.22
N GLN A 166 14.38 -10.56 -9.47
CA GLN A 166 14.67 -9.14 -9.28
C GLN A 166 14.46 -8.73 -7.81
N PRO A 167 15.45 -8.99 -6.93
CA PRO A 167 15.34 -8.74 -5.48
C PRO A 167 14.87 -7.33 -5.11
N GLY A 168 15.40 -6.29 -5.75
CA GLY A 168 15.01 -4.90 -5.45
C GLY A 168 13.52 -4.59 -5.64
N PHE A 169 12.86 -5.23 -6.62
CA PHE A 169 11.40 -5.09 -6.75
C PHE A 169 10.67 -5.87 -5.64
N ILE A 170 11.18 -7.04 -5.25
CA ILE A 170 10.59 -7.80 -4.14
C ILE A 170 10.70 -7.02 -2.83
N GLU A 171 11.85 -6.42 -2.54
CA GLU A 171 12.05 -5.52 -1.39
C GLU A 171 11.06 -4.34 -1.43
N TYR A 172 10.94 -3.68 -2.59
CA TYR A 172 10.03 -2.55 -2.76
C TYR A 172 8.55 -2.91 -2.47
N TYR A 173 8.06 -4.02 -3.04
CA TYR A 173 6.68 -4.47 -2.79
C TYR A 173 6.49 -5.09 -1.40
N ALA A 174 7.52 -5.68 -0.80
CA ALA A 174 7.50 -6.16 0.58
C ALA A 174 7.29 -4.99 1.56
N GLY A 175 7.96 -3.85 1.33
CA GLY A 175 7.82 -2.64 2.13
C GLY A 175 6.43 -1.98 2.06
N MET A 176 5.53 -2.45 1.20
CA MET A 176 4.12 -2.01 1.18
C MET A 176 3.23 -2.79 2.13
N THR A 177 3.72 -3.87 2.72
CA THR A 177 3.07 -4.49 3.87
C THR A 177 3.48 -3.71 5.12
N PRO A 178 2.54 -3.32 6.01
CA PRO A 178 2.88 -2.66 7.25
C PRO A 178 3.92 -3.49 8.00
N GLU A 179 5.01 -2.86 8.43
CA GLU A 179 5.83 -3.43 9.49
C GLU A 179 4.98 -3.42 10.77
N GLU A 180 5.14 -4.44 11.60
CA GLU A 180 4.51 -4.46 12.92
C GLU A 180 4.67 -3.09 13.57
N SER A 181 3.54 -2.53 13.98
CA SER A 181 3.53 -1.33 14.82
C SER A 181 4.08 -1.75 16.18
N ILE A 182 5.39 -1.65 16.36
CA ILE A 182 5.98 -1.62 17.70
C ILE A 182 5.55 -0.31 18.37
#